data_AF-A0A4Y3FVX5-F1
#
_entry.id   AF-A0A4Y3FVX5-F1
#
_cell.length_a   1.000
_cell.length_b   1.000
_cell.length_c   1.000
_cell.angle_alpha   90.00
_cell.angle_beta   90.00
_cell.angle_gamma   90.00
#
_symmetry.space_group_name_H-M   'P 1'
#
loop_
_entity.id
_entity.type
_entity.pdbx_description
1 polymer ?
#
loop_
_entity_poly.entity_id
_entity_poly.type
_entity_poly.pdbx_seq_one_letter_code
_entity_poly.pdbx_strand_id
1 'polypeptide(L)'
;MIDKEISKIDKKIDKMRKRVKGVEDYKVSSEVFDNSTLLTLYHFAKNGSIDTLHGVIKAGKEANVFLAYDKNGRKIAVKIYMVTASDFRNMLKYIEGDRRFRGFHKNRRGIIYTWVKKEFKNLERAHDAGVMVPEPIAFRNNVLLMDFVGTNGKNAPMLKNIEVQEPEKILSDIIEDYNKLYCRANLVHSDLSEYNILIKDNSIPYLIDFSQAVIREHPSAADFLNRDVKNLTRYFKKYFDVAEEEIYKRITLCG
;
A
#
# COMPACT_ATOMS: atom_id res chain seq x y z
N MET A 1 12.99 6.39 -33.98
CA MET A 1 12.80 7.66 -33.22
C MET A 1 12.47 7.38 -31.76
N ILE A 2 11.49 6.50 -31.51
CA ILE A 2 11.09 6.01 -30.17
C ILE A 2 12.26 5.32 -29.43
N ASP A 3 13.05 4.46 -30.08
CA ASP A 3 14.20 3.78 -29.44
C ASP A 3 15.30 4.73 -28.95
N LYS A 4 15.46 5.90 -29.59
CA LYS A 4 16.43 6.94 -29.19
C LYS A 4 15.93 7.73 -27.98
N GLU A 5 14.62 7.90 -27.83
CA GLU A 5 14.01 8.48 -26.64
C GLU A 5 14.00 7.49 -25.48
N ILE A 6 13.69 6.21 -25.74
CA ILE A 6 13.77 5.12 -24.75
C ILE A 6 15.21 4.99 -24.23
N SER A 7 16.22 4.96 -25.10
CA SER A 7 17.63 4.94 -24.68
C SER A 7 18.05 6.18 -23.87
N LYS A 8 17.45 7.35 -24.13
CA LYS A 8 17.68 8.56 -23.32
C LYS A 8 16.95 8.50 -21.97
N ILE A 9 15.78 7.89 -21.92
CA ILE A 9 14.99 7.66 -20.71
C ILE A 9 15.70 6.61 -19.85
N ASP A 10 16.17 5.51 -20.42
CA ASP A 10 16.99 4.50 -19.75
C ASP A 10 18.26 5.11 -19.17
N LYS A 11 19.01 5.90 -19.94
CA LYS A 11 20.20 6.61 -19.43
C LYS A 11 19.88 7.62 -18.32
N LYS A 12 18.68 8.21 -18.32
CA LYS A 12 18.23 9.12 -17.25
C LYS A 12 17.79 8.34 -16.01
N ILE A 13 17.11 7.21 -16.20
CA ILE A 13 16.70 6.31 -15.12
C ILE A 13 17.92 5.62 -14.51
N ASP A 14 18.91 5.21 -15.30
CA ASP A 14 20.22 4.73 -14.83
C ASP A 14 20.97 5.80 -14.03
N LYS A 15 20.81 7.08 -14.39
CA LYS A 15 21.30 8.19 -13.57
C LYS A 15 20.48 8.41 -12.29
N MET A 16 19.18 8.12 -12.29
CA MET A 16 18.32 8.12 -11.10
C MET A 16 18.60 6.93 -10.18
N ARG A 17 19.06 5.79 -10.71
CA ARG A 17 19.46 4.56 -9.99
C ARG A 17 20.76 4.72 -9.18
N LYS A 18 21.27 5.94 -8.95
CA LYS A 18 22.51 6.16 -8.22
C LYS A 18 22.42 5.56 -6.81
N ARG A 19 23.23 4.50 -6.60
CA ARG A 19 23.39 3.65 -5.40
C ARG A 19 22.25 2.66 -5.12
N VAL A 20 21.89 1.87 -6.12
CA VAL A 20 21.44 0.50 -5.91
C VAL A 20 22.64 -0.33 -5.41
N LYS A 21 22.81 -0.47 -4.09
CA LYS A 21 23.96 -1.14 -3.46
C LYS A 21 23.67 -2.64 -3.22
N GLY A 22 23.51 -3.43 -4.28
CA GLY A 22 23.40 -4.89 -4.14
C GLY A 22 23.05 -5.65 -5.42
N VAL A 23 23.56 -6.87 -5.57
CA VAL A 23 23.27 -7.78 -6.71
C VAL A 23 21.78 -8.14 -6.77
N GLU A 24 21.13 -8.28 -5.62
CA GLU A 24 19.68 -8.54 -5.52
C GLU A 24 18.85 -7.37 -6.04
N ASP A 25 19.20 -6.14 -5.67
CA ASP A 25 18.48 -4.95 -6.11
C ASP A 25 18.62 -4.70 -7.63
N TYR A 26 19.76 -5.08 -8.24
CA TYR A 26 19.94 -5.01 -9.71
C TYR A 26 19.05 -6.03 -10.45
N LYS A 27 18.90 -7.25 -9.93
CA LYS A 27 18.00 -8.27 -10.51
C LYS A 27 16.54 -7.84 -10.45
N VAL A 28 16.10 -7.29 -9.30
CA VAL A 28 14.76 -6.73 -9.15
C VAL A 28 14.54 -5.57 -10.14
N SER A 29 15.54 -4.73 -10.35
CA SER A 29 15.46 -3.65 -11.33
C SER A 29 15.25 -4.14 -12.78
N SER A 30 15.87 -5.23 -13.24
CA SER A 30 15.68 -5.72 -14.61
C SER A 30 14.32 -6.39 -14.85
N GLU A 31 13.73 -7.04 -13.82
CA GLU A 31 12.47 -7.78 -13.95
C GLU A 31 11.22 -6.91 -13.75
N VAL A 32 11.35 -5.81 -13.02
CA VAL A 32 10.20 -4.97 -12.59
C VAL A 32 9.84 -3.88 -13.60
N PHE A 33 10.81 -3.37 -14.34
CA PHE A 33 10.61 -2.17 -15.16
C PHE A 33 10.38 -2.51 -16.63
N ASP A 34 9.13 -2.79 -17.00
CA ASP A 34 8.74 -2.75 -18.41
C ASP A 34 8.81 -1.32 -18.97
N ASN A 35 8.85 -1.17 -20.30
CA ASN A 35 8.94 0.15 -20.95
C ASN A 35 7.84 1.13 -20.49
N SER A 36 6.63 0.61 -20.20
CA SER A 36 5.52 1.44 -19.73
C SER A 36 5.76 2.00 -18.32
N THR A 37 6.32 1.17 -17.45
CA THR A 37 6.71 1.55 -16.08
C THR A 37 7.84 2.58 -16.11
N LEU A 38 8.85 2.39 -16.98
CA LEU A 38 9.94 3.35 -17.16
C LEU A 38 9.43 4.73 -17.61
N LEU A 39 8.51 4.77 -18.58
CA LEU A 39 7.85 6.02 -19.00
C LEU A 39 7.05 6.68 -17.88
N THR A 40 6.43 5.88 -17.02
CA THR A 40 5.67 6.36 -15.86
C THR A 40 6.60 6.98 -14.81
N LEU A 41 7.71 6.32 -14.49
CA LEU A 41 8.73 6.86 -13.58
C LEU A 41 9.38 8.11 -14.15
N TYR A 42 9.67 8.15 -15.44
CA TYR A 42 10.18 9.34 -16.11
C TYR A 42 9.21 10.53 -16.00
N HIS A 43 7.90 10.29 -16.08
CA HIS A 43 6.91 11.34 -15.86
C HIS A 43 6.99 11.93 -14.45
N PHE A 44 7.06 11.08 -13.42
CA PHE A 44 7.24 11.52 -12.04
C PHE A 44 8.59 12.19 -11.77
N ALA A 45 9.62 11.81 -12.54
CA ALA A 45 10.90 12.50 -12.49
C ALA A 45 10.79 13.91 -13.08
N LYS A 46 10.17 14.03 -14.26
CA LYS A 46 10.05 15.29 -14.99
C LYS A 46 9.23 16.34 -14.23
N ASN A 47 8.23 15.94 -13.46
CA ASN A 47 7.40 16.86 -12.67
C ASN A 47 7.94 17.09 -11.24
N GLY A 48 9.04 16.42 -10.85
CA GLY A 48 9.69 16.57 -9.56
C GLY A 48 9.02 15.81 -8.41
N SER A 49 8.05 14.94 -8.68
CA SER A 49 7.47 14.03 -7.68
C SER A 49 8.44 12.93 -7.24
N ILE A 50 9.42 12.58 -8.08
CA ILE A 50 10.54 11.70 -7.74
C ILE A 50 11.83 12.36 -8.24
N ASP A 51 12.74 12.73 -7.35
CA ASP A 51 14.08 13.19 -7.71
C ASP A 51 15.08 12.02 -7.78
N THR A 52 15.10 11.18 -6.76
CA THR A 52 15.97 10.00 -6.69
C THR A 52 15.21 8.75 -6.29
N LEU A 53 15.47 7.63 -6.96
CA LEU A 53 14.90 6.32 -6.64
C LEU A 53 16.01 5.46 -6.00
N HIS A 54 15.78 5.02 -4.77
CA HIS A 54 16.68 4.19 -3.99
C HIS A 54 16.27 2.70 -4.09
N GLY A 55 16.92 1.86 -3.27
CA GLY A 55 16.69 0.42 -3.24
C GLY A 55 15.27 0.00 -2.81
N VAL A 56 15.00 -1.29 -2.99
CA VAL A 56 13.73 -1.91 -2.65
C VAL A 56 13.59 -1.96 -1.14
N ILE A 57 12.47 -1.46 -0.61
CA ILE A 57 12.13 -1.56 0.82
C ILE A 57 11.21 -2.73 1.14
N LYS A 58 10.41 -3.18 0.16
CA LYS A 58 9.59 -4.38 0.26
C LYS A 58 9.47 -5.03 -1.11
N ALA A 59 9.99 -6.26 -1.24
CA ALA A 59 9.75 -7.10 -2.41
C ALA A 59 8.46 -7.89 -2.22
N GLY A 60 7.67 -8.03 -3.28
CA GLY A 60 6.38 -8.73 -3.23
C GLY A 60 6.05 -9.42 -4.54
N LYS A 61 5.14 -10.39 -4.48
CA LYS A 61 4.71 -11.16 -5.66
C LYS A 61 3.93 -10.32 -6.68
N GLU A 62 3.22 -9.30 -6.22
CA GLU A 62 2.34 -8.48 -7.08
C GLU A 62 2.83 -7.05 -7.25
N ALA A 63 3.61 -6.54 -6.29
CA ALA A 63 4.18 -5.21 -6.34
C ALA A 63 5.49 -5.17 -5.54
N ASN A 64 6.39 -4.28 -5.96
CA ASN A 64 7.58 -3.93 -5.21
C ASN A 64 7.48 -2.49 -4.74
N VAL A 65 7.96 -2.22 -3.52
CA VAL A 65 7.99 -0.88 -2.94
C VAL A 65 9.44 -0.43 -2.85
N PHE A 66 9.72 0.75 -3.39
CA PHE A 66 11.03 1.38 -3.41
C PHE A 66 11.04 2.61 -2.49
N LEU A 67 12.17 2.88 -1.85
CA LEU A 67 12.41 4.18 -1.25
C LEU A 67 12.73 5.19 -2.35
N ALA A 68 12.24 6.42 -2.23
CA ALA A 68 12.64 7.52 -3.09
C ALA A 68 12.66 8.84 -2.30
N TYR A 69 13.18 9.88 -2.95
CA TYR A 69 13.08 11.26 -2.49
C TYR A 69 12.40 12.11 -3.55
N ASP A 70 11.58 13.06 -3.14
CA ASP A 70 11.07 14.12 -4.02
C ASP A 70 12.11 15.24 -4.22
N LYS A 71 11.79 16.24 -5.05
CA LYS A 71 12.68 17.39 -5.32
C LYS A 71 13.02 18.24 -4.08
N ASN A 72 12.27 18.11 -2.99
CA ASN A 72 12.47 18.84 -1.74
C ASN A 72 13.25 18.01 -0.71
N GLY A 73 13.64 16.78 -1.06
CA GLY A 73 14.29 15.84 -0.14
C GLY A 73 13.33 15.15 0.83
N ARG A 74 12.01 15.21 0.63
CA ARG A 74 11.04 14.39 1.39
C ARG A 74 11.18 12.94 0.97
N LYS A 75 11.25 12.03 1.95
CA LYS A 75 11.22 10.58 1.69
C LYS A 75 9.81 10.15 1.29
N ILE A 76 9.72 9.39 0.21
CA ILE A 76 8.47 8.82 -0.28
C ILE A 76 8.66 7.33 -0.56
N ALA A 77 7.55 6.59 -0.56
CA ALA A 77 7.49 5.22 -1.01
C ALA A 77 6.90 5.16 -2.42
N VAL A 78 7.55 4.40 -3.31
CA VAL A 78 7.12 4.17 -4.69
C VAL A 78 6.69 2.72 -4.83
N LYS A 79 5.39 2.45 -4.83
CA LYS A 79 4.82 1.11 -5.01
C LYS A 79 4.55 0.87 -6.49
N ILE A 80 5.16 -0.16 -7.05
CA ILE A 80 5.13 -0.49 -8.47
C ILE A 80 4.53 -1.88 -8.65
N TYR A 81 3.35 -1.92 -9.26
CA TYR A 81 2.61 -3.14 -9.54
C TYR A 81 3.15 -3.85 -10.78
N MET A 82 3.42 -5.15 -10.64
CA MET A 82 3.95 -6.00 -11.71
C MET A 82 2.81 -6.56 -12.57
N VAL A 83 2.75 -6.11 -13.83
CA VAL A 83 1.70 -6.51 -14.79
C VAL A 83 1.80 -7.99 -15.18
N THR A 84 2.96 -8.62 -15.07
CA THR A 84 3.15 -10.03 -15.46
C THR A 84 2.79 -11.01 -14.35
N ALA A 85 2.99 -10.64 -13.08
CA ALA A 85 2.89 -11.54 -11.92
C ALA A 85 1.59 -11.42 -11.10
N SER A 86 0.81 -10.35 -11.29
CA SER A 86 -0.41 -10.08 -10.52
C SER A 86 -1.54 -11.08 -10.76
N ASP A 87 -2.30 -11.46 -9.71
CA ASP A 87 -3.48 -12.32 -9.86
C ASP A 87 -4.74 -11.52 -10.24
N PHE A 88 -4.93 -11.32 -11.53
CA PHE A 88 -6.05 -10.57 -12.09
C PHE A 88 -7.42 -11.11 -11.69
N ARG A 89 -7.56 -12.43 -11.55
CA ARG A 89 -8.85 -13.03 -11.21
C ARG A 89 -9.21 -12.70 -9.77
N ASN A 90 -8.23 -12.71 -8.88
CA ASN A 90 -8.44 -12.30 -7.50
C ASN A 90 -8.73 -10.80 -7.39
N MET A 91 -7.99 -9.96 -8.12
CA MET A 91 -8.22 -8.50 -8.15
C MET A 91 -9.64 -8.14 -8.57
N LEU A 92 -10.19 -8.81 -9.60
CA LEU A 92 -11.55 -8.53 -10.06
C LEU A 92 -12.60 -8.67 -8.94
N LYS A 93 -12.43 -9.61 -7.99
CA LYS A 93 -13.37 -9.80 -6.87
C LYS A 93 -13.54 -8.56 -6.00
N TYR A 94 -12.48 -7.78 -5.82
CA TYR A 94 -12.52 -6.56 -5.01
C TYR A 94 -12.88 -5.31 -5.83
N ILE A 95 -12.79 -5.38 -7.16
CA ILE A 95 -13.23 -4.29 -8.07
C ILE A 95 -14.73 -4.44 -8.40
N GLU A 96 -15.20 -5.65 -8.70
CA GLU A 96 -16.51 -5.92 -9.30
C GLU A 96 -17.72 -5.74 -8.35
N GLY A 97 -17.51 -5.27 -7.12
CA GLY A 97 -18.58 -4.76 -6.23
C GLY A 97 -18.45 -3.28 -5.86
N ASP A 98 -17.45 -2.57 -6.39
CA ASP A 98 -17.22 -1.16 -6.08
C ASP A 98 -17.68 -0.24 -7.22
N ARG A 99 -18.80 0.46 -6.97
CA ARG A 99 -19.39 1.39 -7.94
C ARG A 99 -18.46 2.51 -8.42
N ARG A 100 -17.41 2.84 -7.66
CA ARG A 100 -16.43 3.89 -8.00
C ARG A 100 -15.51 3.50 -9.16
N PHE A 101 -15.38 2.20 -9.45
CA PHE A 101 -14.40 1.67 -10.40
C PHE A 101 -15.06 0.86 -11.54
N ARG A 102 -16.21 1.32 -12.04
CA ARG A 102 -16.89 0.71 -13.20
C ARG A 102 -16.29 1.18 -14.53
N GLY A 103 -16.55 0.43 -15.61
CA GLY A 103 -16.23 0.86 -16.98
C GLY A 103 -14.74 0.81 -17.37
N PHE A 104 -13.91 0.09 -16.62
CA PHE A 104 -12.49 -0.09 -16.97
C PHE A 104 -12.29 -1.15 -18.06
N HIS A 105 -11.16 -1.05 -18.76
CA HIS A 105 -10.76 -2.08 -19.71
C HIS A 105 -10.41 -3.39 -18.98
N LYS A 106 -11.13 -4.47 -19.30
CA LYS A 106 -10.90 -5.80 -18.70
C LYS A 106 -9.64 -6.52 -19.17
N ASN A 107 -8.74 -5.83 -19.89
CA ASN A 107 -7.42 -6.36 -20.21
C ASN A 107 -6.49 -6.22 -18.98
N ARG A 108 -5.37 -6.97 -18.98
CA ARG A 108 -4.44 -7.01 -17.83
C ARG A 108 -3.99 -5.62 -17.37
N ARG A 109 -3.61 -4.74 -18.29
CA ARG A 109 -3.15 -3.38 -17.94
C ARG A 109 -4.28 -2.53 -17.36
N GLY A 110 -5.48 -2.58 -17.96
CA GLY A 110 -6.64 -1.84 -17.49
C GLY A 110 -7.07 -2.27 -16.08
N ILE A 111 -7.01 -3.57 -15.78
CA ILE A 111 -7.24 -4.08 -14.42
C ILE A 111 -6.20 -3.51 -13.44
N ILE A 112 -4.92 -3.56 -13.77
CA ILE A 112 -3.85 -3.05 -12.87
C ILE A 112 -3.97 -1.55 -12.67
N TYR A 113 -4.21 -0.77 -13.72
CA TYR A 113 -4.34 0.68 -13.57
C TYR A 113 -5.56 1.04 -12.72
N THR A 114 -6.63 0.26 -12.83
CA THR A 114 -7.81 0.40 -11.96
C THR A 114 -7.49 -0.02 -10.53
N TRP A 115 -6.69 -1.06 -10.33
CA TRP A 115 -6.22 -1.52 -9.02
C TRP A 115 -5.39 -0.46 -8.30
N VAL A 116 -4.41 0.14 -8.99
CA VAL A 116 -3.58 1.23 -8.46
C VAL A 116 -4.43 2.47 -8.15
N LYS A 117 -5.35 2.84 -9.06
CA LYS A 117 -6.30 3.92 -8.82
C LYS A 117 -7.17 3.63 -7.58
N LYS A 118 -7.62 2.39 -7.41
CA LYS A 118 -8.42 1.96 -6.26
C LYS A 118 -7.65 2.09 -4.96
N GLU A 119 -6.40 1.60 -4.90
CA GLU A 119 -5.56 1.76 -3.72
C GLU A 119 -5.36 3.24 -3.36
N PHE A 120 -4.99 4.08 -4.35
CA PHE A 120 -4.84 5.53 -4.15
C PHE A 120 -6.11 6.17 -3.57
N LYS A 121 -7.28 5.87 -4.17
CA LYS A 121 -8.58 6.41 -3.72
C LYS A 121 -9.04 5.86 -2.37
N ASN A 122 -8.57 4.69 -1.96
CA ASN A 122 -8.83 4.15 -0.64
C ASN A 122 -7.92 4.78 0.42
N LEU A 123 -6.63 4.96 0.11
CA LEU A 123 -5.70 5.70 0.97
C LEU A 123 -6.17 7.13 1.19
N GLU A 124 -6.63 7.84 0.14
CA GLU A 124 -7.15 9.22 0.29
C GLU A 124 -8.31 9.25 1.29
N ARG A 125 -9.32 8.38 1.11
CA ARG A 125 -10.47 8.31 2.02
C ARG A 125 -10.09 7.94 3.45
N ALA A 126 -9.13 7.03 3.63
CA ALA A 126 -8.66 6.63 4.95
C ALA A 126 -7.90 7.78 5.64
N HIS A 127 -6.99 8.43 4.90
CA HIS A 127 -6.24 9.59 5.39
C HIS A 127 -7.17 10.75 5.76
N ASP A 128 -8.12 11.10 4.89
CA ASP A 128 -9.10 12.17 5.13
C ASP A 128 -10.01 11.88 6.35
N ALA A 129 -10.23 10.59 6.66
CA ALA A 129 -10.96 10.15 7.85
C ALA A 129 -10.13 10.19 9.15
N GLY A 130 -8.83 10.49 9.07
CA GLY A 130 -7.89 10.53 10.19
C GLY A 130 -7.37 9.17 10.61
N VAL A 131 -7.40 8.16 9.73
CA VAL A 131 -6.78 6.85 9.95
C VAL A 131 -5.26 6.99 9.80
N MET A 132 -4.46 6.36 10.66
CA MET A 132 -3.01 6.33 10.49
C MET A 132 -2.62 5.45 9.29
N VAL A 133 -2.45 6.08 8.13
CA VAL A 133 -2.04 5.47 6.86
C VAL A 133 -0.94 6.30 6.22
N PRO A 134 -0.15 5.75 5.27
CA PRO A 134 0.71 6.58 4.42
C PRO A 134 -0.12 7.60 3.64
N GLU A 135 0.20 8.89 3.74
CA GLU A 135 -0.42 9.93 2.92
C GLU A 135 -0.23 9.61 1.43
N PRO A 136 -1.31 9.47 0.64
CA PRO A 136 -1.19 9.24 -0.80
C PRO A 136 -0.75 10.54 -1.50
N ILE A 137 0.28 10.47 -2.34
CA ILE A 137 0.86 11.64 -3.00
C ILE A 137 0.37 11.74 -4.45
N ALA A 138 0.54 10.67 -5.22
CA ALA A 138 0.11 10.62 -6.61
C ALA A 138 0.03 9.17 -7.10
N PHE A 139 -0.66 8.93 -8.20
CA PHE A 139 -0.58 7.65 -8.91
C PHE A 139 -0.61 7.88 -10.41
N ARG A 140 -0.01 6.95 -11.16
CA ARG A 140 -0.10 6.90 -12.62
C ARG A 140 0.16 5.48 -13.09
N ASN A 141 -0.67 4.99 -14.00
CA ASN A 141 -0.55 3.64 -14.55
C ASN A 141 -0.43 2.59 -13.42
N ASN A 142 0.68 1.86 -13.36
CA ASN A 142 0.96 0.83 -12.36
C ASN A 142 1.81 1.33 -11.18
N VAL A 143 1.98 2.65 -11.01
CA VAL A 143 2.84 3.24 -9.99
C VAL A 143 2.00 4.12 -9.03
N LEU A 144 2.19 3.90 -7.74
CA LEU A 144 1.64 4.67 -6.64
C LEU A 144 2.78 5.33 -5.84
N LEU A 145 2.66 6.63 -5.58
CA LEU A 145 3.50 7.40 -4.68
C LEU A 145 2.71 7.69 -3.41
N MET A 146 3.33 7.41 -2.27
CA MET A 146 2.78 7.68 -0.95
C MET A 146 3.89 8.02 0.02
N ASP A 147 3.53 8.46 1.21
CA ASP A 147 4.51 8.74 2.24
C ASP A 147 5.32 7.52 2.64
N PHE A 148 6.58 7.77 2.95
CA PHE A 148 7.44 6.75 3.53
C PHE A 148 7.16 6.61 5.04
N VAL A 149 6.76 5.42 5.47
CA VAL A 149 6.57 5.10 6.89
C VAL A 149 7.86 4.52 7.48
N GLY A 150 8.58 5.34 8.24
CA GLY A 150 9.79 4.93 8.94
C GLY A 150 10.45 6.08 9.70
N THR A 151 11.55 5.77 10.39
CA THR A 151 12.24 6.68 11.32
C THR A 151 13.74 6.62 11.09
N ASN A 152 14.44 7.76 11.16
CA ASN A 152 15.90 7.84 11.08
C ASN A 152 16.52 7.11 9.87
N GLY A 153 15.77 7.04 8.75
CA GLY A 153 16.22 6.37 7.54
C GLY A 153 16.07 4.85 7.52
N LYS A 154 15.38 4.26 8.50
CA LYS A 154 14.97 2.85 8.48
C LYS A 154 13.47 2.71 8.25
N ASN A 155 13.08 1.64 7.56
CA ASN A 155 11.67 1.28 7.38
C ASN A 155 11.06 0.99 8.75
N ALA A 156 9.82 1.42 8.97
CA ALA A 156 9.07 0.94 10.13
C ALA A 156 8.90 -0.58 10.01
N PRO A 157 9.17 -1.36 11.08
CA PRO A 157 8.97 -2.80 11.05
C PRO A 157 7.48 -3.15 10.99
N MET A 158 7.16 -4.29 10.35
CA MET A 158 5.82 -4.87 10.44
C MET A 158 5.55 -5.36 11.86
N LEU A 159 4.31 -5.27 12.33
CA LEU A 159 3.87 -5.79 13.63
C LEU A 159 4.26 -7.27 13.81
N LYS A 160 4.22 -8.06 12.73
CA LYS A 160 4.69 -9.46 12.70
C LYS A 160 6.13 -9.65 13.20
N ASN A 161 7.00 -8.67 13.00
CA ASN A 161 8.45 -8.79 13.13
C ASN A 161 9.01 -8.13 14.39
N ILE A 162 8.15 -7.70 15.32
CA ILE A 162 8.57 -7.06 16.56
C ILE A 162 8.06 -7.83 17.78
N GLU A 163 8.77 -7.66 18.89
CA GLU A 163 8.25 -7.97 20.20
C GLU A 163 7.35 -6.82 20.68
N VAL A 164 6.13 -7.16 21.09
CA VAL A 164 5.11 -6.17 21.43
C VAL A 164 5.12 -5.93 22.94
N GLN A 165 5.50 -4.73 23.36
CA GLN A 165 5.59 -4.35 24.78
C GLN A 165 4.23 -3.94 25.37
N GLU A 166 3.41 -3.20 24.62
CA GLU A 166 2.08 -2.73 25.05
C GLU A 166 0.98 -3.25 24.11
N PRO A 167 0.71 -4.57 24.10
CA PRO A 167 -0.14 -5.20 23.09
C PRO A 167 -1.60 -4.72 23.16
N GLU A 168 -2.13 -4.46 24.35
CA GLU A 168 -3.49 -3.95 24.55
C GLU A 168 -3.67 -2.54 23.96
N LYS A 169 -2.68 -1.66 24.19
CA LYS A 169 -2.66 -0.31 23.64
C LYS A 169 -2.59 -0.34 22.12
N ILE A 170 -1.65 -1.10 21.55
CA ILE A 170 -1.53 -1.22 20.08
C ILE A 170 -2.81 -1.76 19.46
N LEU A 171 -3.44 -2.79 20.06
CA LEU A 171 -4.72 -3.28 19.57
C LEU A 171 -5.81 -2.20 19.66
N SER A 172 -5.85 -1.44 20.75
CA SER A 172 -6.80 -0.34 20.91
C SER A 172 -6.64 0.73 19.84
N ASP A 173 -5.40 1.14 19.54
CA ASP A 173 -5.09 2.12 18.51
C ASP A 173 -5.49 1.61 17.12
N ILE A 174 -5.19 0.33 16.82
CA ILE A 174 -5.63 -0.33 15.56
C ILE A 174 -7.16 -0.34 15.45
N ILE A 175 -7.87 -0.66 16.53
CA ILE A 175 -9.35 -0.70 16.55
C ILE A 175 -9.92 0.70 16.34
N GLU A 176 -9.33 1.73 16.95
CA GLU A 176 -9.76 3.11 16.77
C GLU A 176 -9.61 3.56 15.31
N ASP A 177 -8.47 3.25 14.70
CA ASP A 177 -8.22 3.55 13.29
C ASP A 177 -9.10 2.73 12.35
N TYR A 178 -9.38 1.47 12.66
CA TYR A 178 -10.34 0.68 11.89
C TYR A 178 -11.76 1.24 12.08
N ASN A 179 -12.15 1.69 13.27
CA ASN A 179 -13.44 2.37 13.46
C ASN A 179 -13.55 3.61 12.57
N LYS A 180 -12.52 4.48 12.53
CA LYS A 180 -12.48 5.63 11.60
C LYS A 180 -12.60 5.18 10.15
N LEU A 181 -11.89 4.12 9.75
CA LEU A 181 -11.99 3.53 8.41
C LEU A 181 -13.41 3.05 8.08
N TYR A 182 -14.05 2.36 9.02
CA TYR A 182 -15.39 1.80 8.86
C TYR A 182 -16.45 2.90 8.86
N CYS A 183 -16.49 3.72 9.90
CA CYS A 183 -17.56 4.68 10.14
C CYS A 183 -17.43 5.96 9.31
N ARG A 184 -16.21 6.51 9.18
CA ARG A 184 -16.00 7.81 8.50
C ARG A 184 -15.56 7.62 7.06
N ALA A 185 -14.61 6.71 6.80
CA ALA A 185 -14.18 6.45 5.43
C ALA A 185 -15.14 5.53 4.65
N ASN A 186 -16.10 4.87 5.31
CA ASN A 186 -17.03 3.90 4.72
C ASN A 186 -16.31 2.78 3.94
N LEU A 187 -15.22 2.27 4.53
CA LEU A 187 -14.36 1.23 3.99
C LEU A 187 -14.17 0.06 4.97
N VAL A 188 -13.91 -1.13 4.42
CA VAL A 188 -13.41 -2.31 5.12
C VAL A 188 -12.05 -2.63 4.52
N HIS A 189 -11.00 -2.79 5.33
CA HIS A 189 -9.64 -3.04 4.85
C HIS A 189 -9.56 -4.33 4.03
N SER A 190 -10.31 -5.35 4.45
CA SER A 190 -10.49 -6.65 3.80
C SER A 190 -9.26 -7.54 3.71
N ASP A 191 -8.12 -7.16 4.28
CA ASP A 191 -6.91 -8.00 4.35
C ASP A 191 -6.02 -7.56 5.51
N LEU A 192 -6.64 -7.09 6.60
CA LEU A 192 -5.87 -6.60 7.74
C LEU A 192 -5.32 -7.77 8.55
N SER A 193 -4.03 -7.71 8.83
CA SER A 193 -3.27 -8.67 9.64
C SER A 193 -1.97 -8.04 10.11
N GLU A 194 -1.20 -8.75 10.93
CA GLU A 194 0.10 -8.30 11.44
C GLU A 194 1.16 -8.04 10.35
N TYR A 195 0.91 -8.49 9.11
CA TYR A 195 1.78 -8.27 7.95
C TYR A 195 1.51 -6.93 7.24
N ASN A 196 0.33 -6.34 7.47
CA ASN A 196 -0.14 -5.10 6.84
C ASN A 196 -0.29 -3.96 7.85
N ILE A 197 0.36 -4.09 9.01
CA ILE A 197 0.47 -3.05 10.04
C ILE A 197 1.95 -2.77 10.26
N LEU A 198 2.36 -1.53 10.04
CA LEU A 198 3.70 -1.04 10.37
C LEU A 198 3.67 -0.37 11.75
N ILE A 199 4.72 -0.53 12.53
CA ILE A 199 4.85 0.11 13.84
C ILE A 199 5.91 1.19 13.73
N LYS A 200 5.48 2.45 13.74
CA LYS A 200 6.35 3.62 13.77
C LYS A 200 6.54 4.09 15.21
N ASP A 201 7.52 4.95 15.46
CA ASP A 201 7.81 5.70 16.69
C ASP A 201 6.77 5.58 17.82
N ASN A 202 7.22 5.29 19.05
CA ASN A 202 6.35 5.17 20.23
C ASN A 202 5.21 4.15 20.06
N SER A 203 5.46 3.08 19.29
CA SER A 203 4.53 1.97 19.06
C SER A 203 3.24 2.36 18.31
N ILE A 204 3.29 3.41 17.49
CA ILE A 204 2.12 3.90 16.74
C ILE A 204 1.88 3.01 15.51
N PRO A 205 0.71 2.36 15.39
CA PRO A 205 0.38 1.54 14.24
C PRO A 205 0.02 2.39 13.02
N TYR A 206 0.50 1.96 11.85
CA TYR A 206 0.12 2.48 10.54
C TYR A 206 -0.46 1.33 9.71
N LEU A 207 -1.68 1.48 9.24
CA LEU A 207 -2.32 0.51 8.35
C LEU A 207 -1.82 0.72 6.92
N ILE A 208 -1.45 -0.36 6.22
CA ILE A 208 -0.92 -0.30 4.85
C ILE A 208 -1.60 -1.32 3.93
N ASP A 209 -1.43 -1.16 2.62
CA ASP A 209 -1.98 -2.04 1.57
C ASP A 209 -3.51 -2.02 1.44
N PHE A 210 -4.03 -0.87 0.99
CA PHE A 210 -5.46 -0.63 0.77
C PHE A 210 -5.96 -1.09 -0.60
N SER A 211 -5.16 -1.90 -1.30
CA SER A 211 -5.45 -2.33 -2.66
C SER A 211 -6.65 -3.28 -2.72
N GLN A 212 -6.86 -4.08 -1.68
CA GLN A 212 -8.02 -4.97 -1.53
C GLN A 212 -9.23 -4.29 -0.86
N ALA A 213 -9.02 -3.23 -0.06
CA ALA A 213 -10.08 -2.58 0.71
C ALA A 213 -11.35 -2.23 -0.10
N VAL A 214 -12.51 -2.54 0.45
CA VAL A 214 -13.82 -2.41 -0.22
C VAL A 214 -14.70 -1.40 0.49
N ILE A 215 -15.68 -0.84 -0.22
CA ILE A 215 -16.75 -0.04 0.41
C ILE A 215 -17.65 -0.92 1.29
N ARG A 216 -18.27 -0.35 2.32
CA ARG A 216 -19.18 -1.11 3.22
C ARG A 216 -20.39 -1.71 2.50
N GLU A 217 -20.82 -1.11 1.39
CA GLU A 217 -21.92 -1.62 0.57
C GLU A 217 -21.51 -2.77 -0.34
N HIS A 218 -20.23 -3.16 -0.35
CA HIS A 218 -19.76 -4.30 -1.11
C HIS A 218 -20.42 -5.58 -0.57
N PRO A 219 -20.94 -6.50 -1.41
CA PRO A 219 -21.66 -7.69 -0.95
C PRO A 219 -20.89 -8.54 0.06
N SER A 220 -19.58 -8.65 -0.11
CA SER A 220 -18.67 -9.39 0.79
C SER A 220 -18.05 -8.56 1.92
N ALA A 221 -18.46 -7.31 2.14
CA ALA A 221 -17.84 -6.43 3.14
C ALA A 221 -17.91 -7.01 4.56
N ALA A 222 -19.05 -7.62 4.93
CA ALA A 222 -19.24 -8.24 6.24
C ALA A 222 -18.28 -9.43 6.45
N ASP A 223 -18.14 -10.31 5.45
CA ASP A 223 -17.23 -11.45 5.50
C ASP A 223 -15.77 -11.02 5.62
N PHE A 224 -15.40 -9.98 4.86
CA PHE A 224 -14.06 -9.39 4.93
C PHE A 224 -13.78 -8.77 6.29
N LEU A 225 -14.73 -8.04 6.89
CA LEU A 225 -14.57 -7.49 8.23
C LEU A 225 -14.41 -8.59 9.27
N ASN A 226 -15.22 -9.65 9.22
CA ASN A 226 -15.11 -10.80 10.12
C ASN A 226 -13.73 -11.47 10.02
N ARG A 227 -13.20 -11.59 8.79
CA ARG A 227 -11.86 -12.12 8.56
C ARG A 227 -10.77 -11.25 9.19
N ASP A 228 -10.85 -9.94 9.02
CA ASP A 228 -9.90 -8.99 9.60
C ASP A 228 -9.94 -9.03 11.13
N VAL A 229 -11.14 -9.03 11.73
CA VAL A 229 -11.33 -9.20 13.18
C VAL A 229 -10.68 -10.49 13.66
N LYS A 230 -10.96 -11.61 13.00
CA LYS A 230 -10.37 -12.91 13.34
C LYS A 230 -8.84 -12.91 13.23
N ASN A 231 -8.28 -12.25 12.22
CA ASN A 231 -6.83 -12.11 12.08
C ASN A 231 -6.21 -11.34 13.25
N LEU A 232 -6.79 -10.19 13.61
CA LEU A 232 -6.35 -9.39 14.75
C LEU A 232 -6.47 -10.18 16.06
N THR A 233 -7.64 -10.76 16.33
CA THR A 233 -7.84 -11.59 17.53
C THR A 233 -6.83 -12.72 17.61
N ARG A 234 -6.60 -13.46 16.53
CA ARG A 234 -5.62 -14.56 16.51
C ARG A 234 -4.19 -14.08 16.80
N TYR A 235 -3.82 -12.90 16.32
CA TYR A 235 -2.50 -12.34 16.60
C TYR A 235 -2.38 -11.92 18.07
N PHE A 236 -3.35 -11.16 18.59
CA PHE A 236 -3.29 -10.59 19.94
C PHE A 236 -3.60 -11.59 21.07
N LYS A 237 -4.33 -12.68 20.80
CA LYS A 237 -4.54 -13.80 21.74
C LYS A 237 -3.26 -14.47 22.25
N LYS A 238 -2.11 -14.21 21.60
CA LYS A 238 -0.80 -14.68 22.05
C LYS A 238 -0.26 -13.89 23.25
N TYR A 239 -0.84 -12.72 23.51
CA TYR A 239 -0.37 -11.77 24.53
C TYR A 239 -1.36 -11.63 25.70
N PHE A 240 -2.67 -11.58 25.40
CA PHE A 240 -3.73 -11.43 26.40
C PHE A 240 -5.05 -12.02 25.85
N ASP A 241 -6.02 -12.26 26.74
CA ASP A 241 -7.33 -12.76 26.31
C ASP A 241 -8.15 -11.63 25.67
N VAL A 242 -8.69 -11.89 24.48
CA VAL A 242 -9.47 -10.92 23.71
C VAL A 242 -10.48 -11.63 22.83
N ALA A 243 -11.73 -11.15 22.84
CA ALA A 243 -12.83 -11.75 22.10
C ALA A 243 -13.02 -11.08 20.73
N GLU A 244 -13.33 -11.89 19.70
CA GLU A 244 -13.67 -11.38 18.36
C GLU A 244 -14.86 -10.42 18.41
N GLU A 245 -15.86 -10.73 19.25
CA GLU A 245 -17.07 -9.91 19.43
C GLU A 245 -16.75 -8.51 19.98
N GLU A 246 -15.77 -8.39 20.89
CA GLU A 246 -15.36 -7.10 21.45
C GLU A 246 -14.73 -6.22 20.36
N ILE A 247 -13.78 -6.77 19.60
CA ILE A 247 -13.13 -6.07 18.48
C ILE A 247 -14.19 -5.65 17.45
N TYR A 248 -15.06 -6.57 17.04
CA TYR A 248 -16.09 -6.30 16.05
C TYR A 248 -17.03 -5.16 16.49
N LYS A 249 -17.52 -5.21 17.74
CA LYS A 249 -18.41 -4.17 18.29
C LYS A 249 -17.71 -2.80 18.29
N ARG A 250 -16.47 -2.73 18.74
CA ARG A 250 -15.72 -1.46 18.79
C ARG A 250 -15.44 -0.89 17.39
N ILE A 251 -15.15 -1.73 16.40
CA ILE A 251 -14.96 -1.28 15.01
C ILE A 251 -16.26 -0.76 14.40
N THR A 252 -17.39 -1.41 14.68
CA THR A 252 -18.68 -1.11 14.04
C THR A 252 -19.54 -0.09 14.77
N LEU A 253 -19.13 0.33 15.98
CA LEU A 253 -19.80 1.37 16.76
C LEU A 253 -19.56 2.76 16.13
N CYS A 254 -20.42 3.13 15.19
CA CYS A 254 -20.43 4.46 14.59
C CYS A 254 -21.28 5.40 15.45
N GLY A 255 -20.62 6.43 16.00
CA GLY A 255 -21.28 7.56 16.66
C GLY A 255 -21.83 8.59 15.68
#